data_AF-A0A0B5E6G8-F1
#
_entry.id   AF-A0A0B5E6G8-F1
#
_cell.length_a   1.000
_cell.length_b   1.000
_cell.length_c   1.000
_cell.angle_alpha   90.00
_cell.angle_beta   90.00
_cell.angle_gamma   90.00
#
_symmetry.space_group_name_H-M   'P 1'
#
loop_
_entity.id
_entity.type
_entity.pdbx_description
1 polymer ?
#
loop_
_entity_poly.entity_id
_entity_poly.type
_entity_poly.pdbx_seq_one_letter_code
_entity_poly.pdbx_strand_id
1 'polypeptide(L)'
;RIVDLWQANTKGNYSYFDSTQSEYNLRRRIVTDAEGYYRARTIVPSGYGCDPQGPTQECLDLLGRHGQRPAHVHFFISAPGYRHLTTQINFEGDKYLWDDFAYAT
;
A
#
# COMPACT_ATOMS: atom_id res chain seq x y z
N ARG A 1 6.01 10.87 17.87
CA ARG A 1 6.32 9.62 17.12
C ARG A 1 5.90 9.86 15.68
N ILE A 2 6.50 9.20 14.70
CA ILE A 2 6.22 9.46 13.27
C ILE A 2 5.52 8.26 12.65
N VAL A 3 4.40 8.52 11.97
CA VAL A 3 3.67 7.57 11.13
C VAL A 3 3.72 8.08 9.70
N ASP A 4 4.50 7.43 8.85
CA ASP A 4 4.50 7.65 7.42
C ASP A 4 3.55 6.64 6.78
N LEU A 5 2.59 7.10 5.98
CA LEU A 5 1.58 6.26 5.34
C LEU A 5 1.47 6.55 3.83
N TRP A 6 1.23 5.51 3.05
CA TRP A 6 0.95 5.63 1.62
C TRP A 6 0.03 4.51 1.13
N GLN A 7 -0.77 4.79 0.11
CA GLN A 7 -1.71 3.84 -0.48
C GLN A 7 -1.96 4.15 -1.97
N ALA A 8 -2.53 3.19 -2.68
CA ALA A 8 -3.04 3.37 -4.04
C ALA A 8 -4.33 4.22 -4.06
N ASN A 9 -4.64 4.79 -5.23
CA ASN A 9 -5.93 5.43 -5.50
C ASN A 9 -7.04 4.40 -5.81
N THR A 10 -8.24 4.88 -6.19
CA THR A 10 -9.38 4.02 -6.56
C THR A 10 -9.17 3.19 -7.84
N LYS A 11 -8.09 3.42 -8.58
CA LYS A 11 -7.70 2.66 -9.77
C LYS A 11 -6.48 1.75 -9.53
N GLY A 12 -5.97 1.68 -8.30
CA GLY A 12 -4.79 0.87 -7.97
C GLY A 12 -3.44 1.55 -8.24
N ASN A 13 -3.44 2.84 -8.58
CA ASN A 13 -2.23 3.57 -8.96
C ASN A 13 -1.65 4.38 -7.80
N TYR A 14 -0.32 4.49 -7.78
CA TYR A 14 0.43 5.30 -6.81
C TYR A 14 0.94 6.60 -7.44
N SER A 15 0.85 7.71 -6.71
CA SER A 15 1.52 8.97 -7.08
C SER A 15 3.03 8.75 -7.26
N TYR A 16 3.67 9.60 -8.08
CA TYR A 16 5.01 9.45 -8.69
C TYR A 16 5.10 8.45 -9.85
N PHE A 17 4.45 7.31 -9.76
CA PHE A 17 4.42 6.33 -10.85
C PHE A 17 3.32 6.66 -11.86
N ASP A 18 2.15 7.06 -11.34
CA ASP A 18 1.06 7.64 -12.13
C ASP A 18 1.20 9.16 -12.15
N SER A 19 1.73 9.67 -13.26
CA SER A 19 1.99 11.10 -13.48
C SER A 19 0.73 11.97 -13.61
N THR A 20 -0.46 11.35 -13.68
CA THR A 20 -1.73 12.09 -13.68
C THR A 20 -2.14 12.56 -12.28
N GLN A 21 -1.50 12.02 -11.24
CA GLN A 21 -1.74 12.41 -9.85
C GLN A 21 -0.84 13.56 -9.43
N SER A 22 -1.31 14.39 -8.50
CA SER A 22 -0.46 15.40 -7.87
C SER A 22 0.67 14.75 -7.06
N GLU A 23 1.78 15.46 -6.92
CA GLU A 23 2.91 15.02 -6.10
C GLU A 23 2.46 14.70 -4.67
N TYR A 24 2.97 13.58 -4.14
CA TYR A 24 2.58 13.05 -2.84
C TYR A 24 1.07 12.85 -2.63
N ASN A 25 0.24 12.75 -3.69
CA ASN A 25 -1.15 12.34 -3.50
C ASN A 25 -1.21 11.00 -2.77
N LEU A 26 -2.09 10.89 -1.76
CA LEU A 26 -2.25 9.70 -0.90
C LEU A 26 -0.96 9.24 -0.17
N ARG A 27 -0.04 10.16 0.13
CA ARG A 27 1.19 9.93 0.91
C ARG A 27 1.34 10.97 2.00
N ARG A 28 1.47 10.61 3.28
CA ARG A 28 1.59 11.60 4.37
C ARG A 28 2.51 11.14 5.49
N ARG A 29 3.20 12.10 6.08
CA ARG A 29 3.89 12.00 7.37
C ARG A 29 3.03 12.60 8.46
N ILE A 30 2.72 11.84 9.49
CA ILE A 30 1.89 12.28 10.62
C ILE A 30 2.71 12.17 11.91
N VAL A 31 2.82 13.27 12.64
CA VAL A 31 3.34 13.27 14.01
C VAL A 31 2.18 12.91 14.94
N THR A 32 2.36 11.89 15.78
CA THR A 32 1.37 11.55 16.81
C THR A 32 1.18 12.70 17.80
N ASP A 33 -0.02 12.85 18.35
CA ASP A 33 -0.28 13.81 19.43
C ASP A 33 0.40 13.42 20.76
N ALA A 34 0.11 14.17 21.83
CA ALA A 34 0.74 14.00 23.14
C ALA A 34 0.38 12.64 23.78
N GLU A 35 -0.82 12.15 23.51
CA GLU A 35 -1.37 10.87 23.96
C GLU A 35 -0.91 9.70 23.07
N GLY A 36 -0.34 10.00 21.89
CA GLY A 36 0.21 9.03 20.96
C GLY A 36 -0.74 8.61 19.84
N TYR A 37 -1.90 9.26 19.69
CA TYR A 37 -2.83 8.99 18.60
C TYR A 37 -2.38 9.64 17.28
N TYR A 38 -2.84 9.05 16.17
CA TYR A 38 -2.78 9.64 14.85
C TYR A 38 -4.14 9.48 14.17
N ARG A 39 -4.47 10.39 13.23
CA ARG A 39 -5.69 10.30 12.43
C ARG A 39 -5.37 10.64 10.98
N ALA A 40 -5.80 9.77 10.06
CA ALA A 40 -5.81 10.04 8.64
C ALA A 40 -7.25 9.94 8.11
N ARG A 41 -7.70 10.94 7.36
CA ARG A 41 -8.93 10.85 6.55
C ARG A 41 -8.50 10.70 5.10
N THR A 42 -8.87 9.59 4.49
CA THR A 42 -8.46 9.17 3.14
C THR A 42 -9.63 8.46 2.45
N ILE A 43 -9.38 7.94 1.25
CA ILE A 43 -10.27 7.03 0.52
C ILE A 43 -9.90 5.57 0.78
N VAL A 44 -10.82 4.65 0.52
CA VAL A 44 -10.48 3.21 0.46
C VAL A 44 -9.66 2.96 -0.81
N PRO A 45 -8.44 2.38 -0.72
CA PRO A 45 -7.64 2.06 -1.90
C PRO A 45 -8.26 0.91 -2.68
N SER A 46 -8.00 0.84 -3.99
CA SER A 46 -8.22 -0.40 -4.75
C SER A 46 -7.04 -1.35 -4.57
N GLY A 47 -7.29 -2.65 -4.64
CA GLY A 47 -6.27 -3.63 -5.00
C GLY A 47 -5.69 -3.34 -6.39
N TYR A 48 -4.55 -3.92 -6.70
CA TYR A 48 -3.84 -3.66 -7.96
C TYR A 48 -3.02 -4.86 -8.42
N GLY A 49 -2.73 -4.89 -9.72
CA GLY A 49 -1.89 -5.90 -10.35
C GLY A 49 -0.52 -5.39 -10.77
N CYS A 50 0.38 -6.31 -11.13
CA CYS A 50 1.55 -5.98 -11.94
C CYS A 50 1.13 -5.33 -13.28
N ASP A 51 2.04 -4.53 -13.86
CA ASP A 51 1.85 -4.00 -15.21
C ASP A 51 1.67 -5.18 -16.20
N PRO A 52 0.54 -5.26 -16.92
CA PRO A 52 0.28 -6.36 -17.86
C PRO A 52 1.31 -6.48 -18.99
N GLN A 53 2.05 -5.42 -19.29
CA GLN A 53 3.10 -5.40 -20.31
C GLN A 53 4.50 -5.49 -19.69
N GLY A 54 4.58 -5.64 -18.37
CA GLY A 54 5.84 -5.70 -17.63
C GLY A 54 6.43 -7.11 -17.53
N PRO A 55 7.76 -7.23 -17.39
CA PRO A 55 8.44 -8.52 -17.30
C PRO A 55 8.01 -9.36 -16.10
N THR A 56 7.53 -8.71 -15.02
CA THR A 56 6.98 -9.42 -13.86
C THR A 56 5.70 -10.17 -14.24
N GLN A 57 4.79 -9.54 -14.98
CA GLN A 57 3.55 -10.22 -15.40
C GLN A 57 3.86 -11.30 -16.45
N GLU A 58 4.78 -11.05 -17.39
CA GLU A 58 5.26 -12.07 -18.34
C GLU A 58 5.76 -13.33 -17.62
N CYS A 59 6.61 -13.17 -16.60
CA CYS A 59 7.10 -14.28 -15.80
C CYS A 59 5.96 -15.00 -15.04
N LEU A 60 5.03 -14.25 -14.45
CA LEU A 60 3.89 -14.82 -13.74
C LEU A 60 2.97 -15.62 -14.67
N ASP A 61 2.75 -15.14 -15.90
CA ASP A 61 1.96 -15.83 -16.91
C ASP A 61 2.60 -17.18 -17.30
N LEU A 62 3.92 -17.22 -17.49
CA LEU A 62 4.67 -18.46 -17.74
C LEU A 62 4.58 -19.46 -16.58
N LEU A 63 4.41 -18.96 -15.34
CA LEU A 63 4.21 -19.77 -14.14
C LEU A 63 2.74 -20.12 -13.88
N GLY A 64 1.79 -19.62 -14.69
CA GLY A 64 0.36 -19.79 -14.45
C GLY A 64 -0.15 -19.09 -13.18
N ARG A 65 0.47 -17.98 -12.78
CA ARG A 65 0.12 -17.20 -11.57
C ARG A 65 -0.48 -15.85 -11.94
N HIS A 66 -1.40 -15.35 -11.11
CA HIS A 66 -1.87 -13.96 -11.23
C HIS A 66 -0.87 -12.98 -10.56
N GLY A 67 -0.87 -11.71 -10.96
CA GLY A 67 -0.06 -10.65 -10.36
C GLY A 67 -0.81 -9.68 -9.47
N GLN A 68 -1.94 -10.11 -8.88
CA GLN A 68 -2.88 -9.24 -8.16
C GLN A 68 -2.60 -9.20 -6.66
N ARG A 69 -2.84 -8.04 -6.05
CA ARG A 69 -2.75 -7.79 -4.61
C ARG A 69 -4.09 -7.28 -4.07
N PRO A 70 -4.46 -7.63 -2.83
CA PRO A 70 -5.61 -7.04 -2.15
C PRO A 70 -5.38 -5.56 -1.88
N ALA A 71 -6.46 -4.80 -1.68
CA ALA A 71 -6.38 -3.42 -1.20
C ALA A 71 -5.59 -3.36 0.14
N HIS A 72 -4.70 -2.38 0.27
CA HIS A 72 -3.92 -2.16 1.48
C HIS A 72 -3.44 -0.72 1.66
N VAL A 73 -3.12 -0.38 2.90
CA VAL A 73 -2.43 0.85 3.29
C VAL A 73 -1.09 0.48 3.92
N HIS A 74 -0.01 1.08 3.44
CA HIS A 74 1.32 0.87 3.97
C HIS A 74 1.65 1.83 5.11
N PHE A 75 2.50 1.37 6.03
CA PHE A 75 2.98 2.14 7.16
C PHE A 75 4.48 1.94 7.40
N PHE A 76 5.16 3.06 7.63
CA PHE A 76 6.39 3.11 8.39
C PHE A 76 6.14 3.83 9.71
N ILE A 77 6.51 3.22 10.83
CA ILE A 77 6.32 3.79 12.17
C ILE A 77 7.66 3.86 12.87
N SER A 78 8.01 5.05 13.36
CA SER A 78 9.29 5.29 14.02
C SER A 78 9.18 6.22 15.23
N ALA A 79 10.06 5.99 16.21
CA ALA A 79 10.21 6.81 17.40
C ALA A 79 11.63 6.65 17.98
N PRO A 80 12.22 7.71 18.58
CA PRO A 80 13.51 7.59 19.27
C PRO A 80 13.47 6.52 20.36
N GLY A 81 14.47 5.64 20.38
CA GLY A 81 14.56 4.53 21.34
C GLY A 81 13.71 3.30 21.00
N TYR A 82 12.96 3.31 19.90
CA TYR A 82 12.16 2.16 19.43
C TYR A 82 12.70 1.62 18.11
N ARG A 83 12.46 0.33 17.85
CA ARG A 83 12.71 -0.24 16.52
C ARG A 83 11.72 0.33 15.51
N HIS A 84 12.20 0.58 14.31
CA HIS A 84 11.35 0.93 13.18
C HIS A 84 10.40 -0.24 12.84
N LEU A 85 9.13 0.06 12.60
CA LEU A 85 8.13 -0.91 12.16
C LEU A 85 7.70 -0.58 10.73
N THR A 86 7.89 -1.55 9.84
CA THR A 86 7.29 -1.59 8.51
C THR A 86 6.12 -2.56 8.55
N THR A 87 4.94 -2.11 8.16
CA THR A 87 3.74 -2.96 8.15
C THR A 87 2.72 -2.47 7.12
N GLN A 88 1.64 -3.22 6.94
CA GLN A 88 0.49 -2.84 6.12
C GLN A 88 -0.80 -3.25 6.82
N ILE A 89 -1.91 -2.62 6.44
CA ILE A 89 -3.25 -3.04 6.82
C ILE A 89 -4.00 -3.41 5.55
N ASN A 90 -4.56 -4.62 5.52
CA ASN A 90 -5.46 -5.13 4.48
C ASN A 90 -6.92 -5.00 4.91
N PHE A 91 -7.84 -5.18 3.96
CA PHE A 91 -9.29 -5.05 4.18
C PHE A 91 -9.98 -6.40 4.07
N GLU A 92 -10.77 -6.76 5.10
CA GLU A 92 -11.59 -7.97 5.12
C GLU A 92 -12.54 -8.01 3.92
N GLY A 93 -12.72 -9.20 3.33
CA GLY A 93 -13.58 -9.41 2.17
C GLY A 93 -13.00 -9.06 0.80
N ASP A 94 -11.74 -8.58 0.72
CA ASP A 94 -11.07 -8.41 -0.57
C ASP A 94 -10.86 -9.76 -1.26
N LYS A 95 -11.10 -9.81 -2.58
CA LYS A 95 -10.97 -11.02 -3.40
C LYS A 95 -9.60 -11.70 -3.26
N TYR A 96 -8.53 -10.92 -3.14
CA TYR A 96 -7.16 -11.44 -3.08
C TYR A 96 -6.58 -11.40 -1.66
N LEU A 97 -7.41 -11.24 -0.62
CA LEU A 97 -6.94 -11.11 0.76
C LEU A 97 -6.05 -12.29 1.17
N TRP A 98 -6.52 -13.51 0.93
CA TRP A 98 -5.79 -14.75 1.25
C TRP A 98 -5.14 -15.40 0.02
N ASP A 99 -4.98 -14.62 -1.06
CA ASP A 99 -4.35 -15.03 -2.31
C ASP A 99 -3.55 -13.85 -2.89
N ASP A 100 -2.77 -13.17 -2.04
CA ASP A 100 -1.87 -12.08 -2.47
C ASP A 100 -0.69 -12.70 -3.22
N PHE A 101 -0.44 -12.29 -4.47
CA PHE A 101 0.70 -12.81 -5.24
C PHE A 101 2.06 -12.53 -4.55
N ALA A 102 2.09 -11.51 -3.68
CA ALA A 102 3.24 -11.10 -2.90
C ALA A 102 3.31 -11.70 -1.48
N TYR A 103 2.34 -12.53 -1.08
CA TYR A 103 2.32 -13.25 0.21
C TYR A 103 2.49 -12.35 1.45
N ALA A 104 1.87 -11.17 1.47
CA ALA A 104 2.12 -10.13 2.48
C ALA A 104 0.93 -9.83 3.42
N THR A 105 -0.14 -10.63 3.37
CA THR A 105 -1.32 -10.48 4.23
C THR A 105 -1.07 -11.03 5.62
#